data_AF-A0AAD9V3V4-F1
#
_entry.id   AF-A0AAD9V3V4-F1
#
_cell.length_a   1.000
_cell.length_b   1.000
_cell.length_c   1.000
_cell.angle_alpha   90.00
_cell.angle_beta   90.00
_cell.angle_gamma   90.00
#
_symmetry.space_group_name_H-M   'P 1'
#
loop_
_entity.id
_entity.type
_entity.pdbx_description
1 polymer ?
#
loop_
_entity_poly.entity_id
_entity_poly.type
_entity_poly.pdbx_seq_one_letter_code
_entity_poly.pdbx_strand_id
1 'polypeptide(L)' 'MANVWPYTKRTAMNVSAKRDSQEEIVKPSPCSAVVCENNGKCVALYKENSYVCLCKAGFTGRNCETGKIVSYGGDPRLI' A
#
# COMPACT_ATOMS: atom_id res chain seq x y z
N MET A 1 -19.39 -42.67 -25.20
CA MET A 1 -18.59 -42.94 -24.00
C MET A 1 -17.85 -41.64 -23.70
N ALA A 2 -18.25 -40.95 -22.64
CA ALA A 2 -17.78 -39.61 -22.28
C ALA A 2 -16.35 -39.65 -21.72
N ASN A 3 -15.66 -38.49 -21.75
CA ASN A 3 -14.65 -37.97 -20.81
C ASN A 3 -14.11 -36.63 -21.41
N VAL A 4 -14.92 -35.56 -21.44
CA VAL A 4 -15.00 -34.46 -20.46
C VAL A 4 -13.65 -33.80 -20.20
N TRP A 5 -13.47 -32.59 -20.74
CA TRP A 5 -12.35 -31.67 -20.50
C TRP A 5 -12.74 -30.73 -19.34
N PRO A 6 -12.15 -30.81 -18.13
CA PRO A 6 -12.54 -29.92 -17.05
C PRO A 6 -11.32 -29.22 -16.46
N TYR A 7 -10.67 -28.38 -17.26
CA TYR A 7 -9.85 -27.32 -16.69
C TYR A 7 -10.36 -26.00 -17.23
N THR A 8 -11.51 -25.60 -16.71
CA THR A 8 -11.97 -24.21 -16.71
C THR A 8 -10.84 -23.35 -16.16
N LYS A 9 -10.07 -22.69 -17.03
CA LYS A 9 -9.12 -21.66 -16.61
C LYS A 9 -9.93 -20.59 -15.89
N ARG A 10 -9.76 -20.53 -14.57
CA ARG A 10 -10.54 -19.67 -13.68
C ARG A 10 -10.32 -18.21 -14.05
N THR A 11 -11.45 -17.54 -14.21
CA THR A 11 -11.69 -16.09 -14.08
C THR A 11 -10.95 -15.22 -15.08
N ALA A 12 -11.66 -14.80 -16.13
CA ALA A 12 -11.36 -13.58 -16.85
C ALA A 12 -11.55 -12.39 -15.90
N MET A 13 -10.50 -12.04 -15.14
CA MET A 13 -10.37 -10.72 -14.55
C MET A 13 -9.85 -9.80 -15.64
N ASN A 14 -10.72 -8.92 -16.14
CA ASN A 14 -10.36 -7.87 -17.08
C ASN A 14 -9.45 -6.85 -16.39
N VAL A 15 -8.14 -7.11 -16.37
CA VAL A 15 -7.15 -6.08 -16.06
C VAL A 15 -6.53 -5.68 -17.39
N SER A 16 -6.91 -4.50 -17.85
CA SER A 16 -6.36 -3.85 -19.04
C SER A 16 -4.83 -3.78 -18.93
N ALA A 17 -4.15 -4.78 -19.49
CA ALA A 17 -2.71 -4.83 -19.60
C ALA A 17 -2.25 -3.74 -20.57
N LYS A 18 -1.84 -2.58 -20.03
CA LYS A 18 -1.08 -1.57 -20.77
C LYS A 18 0.39 -2.00 -20.75
N ARG A 19 0.82 -2.61 -21.85
CA ARG A 19 2.24 -2.74 -22.21
C ARG A 19 2.77 -1.37 -22.63
N ASP A 20 3.88 -0.95 -22.05
CA ASP A 20 4.87 -0.13 -22.77
C ASP A 20 6.26 -0.45 -22.23
N SER A 21 7.25 -0.44 -23.11
CA SER A 21 8.40 -1.33 -23.08
C SER A 21 9.57 -0.76 -22.28
N GLN A 22 9.94 -1.37 -21.14
CA GLN A 22 11.32 -1.58 -20.64
C GLN A 22 11.32 -2.18 -19.21
N GLU A 23 11.52 -3.51 -19.14
CA GLU A 23 11.75 -4.36 -17.95
C GLU A 23 10.64 -4.39 -16.87
N GLU A 24 9.58 -5.16 -17.12
CA GLU A 24 8.59 -5.55 -16.10
C GLU A 24 9.00 -6.88 -15.42
N ILE A 25 10.10 -6.87 -14.67
CA ILE A 25 10.12 -7.69 -13.45
C ILE A 25 9.08 -7.02 -12.58
N VAL A 26 7.93 -7.67 -12.33
CA VAL A 26 6.85 -7.17 -11.47
C VAL A 26 7.45 -6.62 -10.18
N LYS A 27 7.79 -5.33 -10.15
CA LYS A 27 8.54 -4.79 -9.04
C LYS A 27 7.51 -4.65 -7.94
N PRO A 28 7.63 -5.41 -6.84
CA PRO A 28 6.63 -5.36 -5.80
C PRO A 28 6.51 -3.90 -5.35
N SER A 29 5.28 -3.46 -5.07
CA SER A 29 5.11 -2.12 -4.52
C SER A 29 6.01 -2.01 -3.29
N PRO A 30 6.76 -0.91 -3.11
CA PRO A 30 7.55 -0.73 -1.90
C PRO A 30 6.65 -0.70 -0.64
N CYS A 31 5.33 -0.58 -0.79
CA CYS A 31 4.34 -0.76 0.27
C CYS A 31 3.89 -2.21 0.50
N SER A 32 4.20 -3.17 -0.40
CA SER A 32 3.71 -4.56 -0.29
C SER A 32 4.23 -5.31 0.93
N ALA A 33 5.43 -4.95 1.42
CA ALA A 33 6.03 -5.53 2.62
C ALA A 33 6.04 -4.56 3.81
N VAL A 34 5.30 -3.44 3.71
CA VAL A 34 5.33 -2.36 4.69
C VAL A 34 3.95 -2.24 5.34
N VAL A 35 3.94 -2.35 6.66
CA VAL A 35 2.78 -2.03 7.48
C VAL A 35 3.02 -0.67 8.12
N CYS A 36 2.12 0.28 7.86
CA CYS A 36 2.07 1.52 8.63
C CYS A 36 1.11 1.31 9.80
N GLU A 37 1.63 1.38 11.02
CA GLU A 37 0.90 1.21 12.27
C GLU A 37 -0.07 2.39 12.52
N ASN A 38 -0.94 2.23 13.52
CA ASN A 38 -1.84 3.29 14.00
C ASN A 38 -2.69 3.95 12.89
N ASN A 39 -3.16 3.12 11.95
CA ASN A 39 -3.92 3.54 10.77
C ASN A 39 -3.18 4.56 9.88
N GLY A 40 -1.84 4.50 9.82
CA GLY A 40 -1.07 5.23 8.83
C GLY A 40 -1.34 4.77 7.40
N LYS A 41 -1.09 5.64 6.42
CA LYS A 41 -1.25 5.31 5.00
C LYS A 41 0.11 5.14 4.32
N CYS A 42 0.37 3.99 3.72
CA CYS A 42 1.59 3.79 2.94
C CYS A 42 1.48 4.46 1.57
N VAL A 43 2.52 5.20 1.19
CA VAL A 43 2.69 5.82 -0.12
C VAL A 43 3.97 5.29 -0.75
N ALA A 44 3.82 4.70 -1.93
CA ALA A 44 4.93 4.11 -2.68
C ALA A 44 5.67 5.18 -3.50
N LEU A 45 6.99 5.24 -3.35
CA LEU A 45 7.90 6.10 -4.12
C LEU A 45 8.65 5.23 -5.14
N TYR A 46 7.97 4.87 -6.23
CA TYR A 46 8.50 3.95 -7.25
C TYR A 46 9.81 4.41 -7.90
N LYS A 47 9.97 5.73 -8.09
CA LYS A 47 11.19 6.32 -8.68
C LYS A 47 12.44 6.07 -7.83
N GLU A 48 12.27 6.06 -6.51
CA GLU A 48 13.35 5.90 -5.52
C GLU A 48 13.39 4.49 -4.94
N ASN A 49 12.51 3.61 -5.40
CA ASN A 49 12.30 2.29 -4.82
C ASN A 49 12.09 2.34 -3.29
N SER A 50 11.38 3.36 -2.82
CA SER A 50 11.21 3.67 -1.40
C SER A 50 9.73 3.81 -1.05
N TYR A 51 9.43 4.01 0.24
CA TYR A 51 8.08 4.26 0.74
C TYR A 51 8.10 5.34 1.80
N VAL A 52 6.92 5.93 2.04
CA VAL A 52 6.67 6.80 3.19
C VAL A 52 5.32 6.45 3.83
N CYS A 53 5.30 6.38 5.16
CA CYS A 53 4.06 6.25 5.92
C CYS A 53 3.53 7.64 6.31
N LEU A 54 2.32 7.95 5.87
CA LEU A 54 1.60 9.15 6.31
C LEU A 54 0.92 8.84 7.64
N CYS A 55 1.46 9.40 8.72
CA CYS A 55 0.95 9.18 10.07
C CYS A 55 -0.24 10.08 10.39
N LYS A 56 -1.18 9.55 11.16
CA LYS A 56 -2.24 10.36 11.78
C LYS A 56 -1.67 11.27 12.86
N ALA A 57 -2.40 12.32 13.20
CA ALA A 57 -2.04 13.22 14.30
C ALA A 57 -1.80 12.41 15.60
N GLY A 58 -0.72 12.74 16.32
CA GLY A 58 -0.31 12.02 17.51
C GLY A 58 0.50 10.73 17.25
N PHE A 59 0.82 10.39 16.00
CA PHE A 59 1.69 9.26 15.68
C PHE A 59 2.88 9.69 14.82
N THR A 60 4.03 9.07 15.06
CA THR A 60 5.31 9.35 14.41
C THR A 60 6.15 8.08 14.30
N GLY A 61 7.34 8.17 13.71
CA GLY A 61 8.19 7.02 13.41
C GLY A 61 8.13 6.66 11.93
N ARG A 62 8.98 5.72 11.49
CA ARG A 62 9.11 5.35 10.07
C ARG A 62 7.83 4.67 9.56
N ASN A 63 7.20 3.92 10.44
CA ASN A 63 6.01 3.13 10.20
C ASN A 63 4.85 3.61 11.09
N CYS A 64 4.91 4.84 11.61
CA CYS A 64 3.91 5.38 12.54
C CYS A 64 3.77 4.55 13.83
N GLU A 65 4.82 3.84 14.23
CA GLU A 65 4.88 2.95 15.39
C GLU A 65 4.93 3.69 16.73
N THR A 66 5.36 4.96 16.71
CA THR A 66 5.55 5.77 17.91
C THR A 66 4.36 6.70 18.12
N GLY A 67 3.49 6.37 19.07
CA GLY A 67 2.47 7.29 19.57
C GLY A 67 3.12 8.44 20.34
N LYS A 68 3.05 9.65 19.80
CA LYS A 68 3.20 10.86 20.61
C LYS A 68 1.89 11.04 21.35
N ILE A 69 1.87 10.68 22.62
CA ILE A 69 0.80 11.09 23.53
C ILE A 69 0.61 12.60 23.33
N VAL A 70 -0.48 12.99 22.68
CA VAL A 70 -0.75 14.38 22.36
C VAL A 70 -1.09 15.07 23.67
N SER A 71 -0.10 15.66 24.32
CA SER A 71 -0.28 16.81 25.20
C SER A 71 -0.76 17.95 24.31
N TYR A 72 -2.08 18.01 24.08
CA TYR A 72 -2.76 19.07 23.33
C TYR A 72 -2.34 20.44 23.89
N GLY A 73 -1.48 21.14 23.16
CA GLY A 73 -1.00 22.48 23.51
C GLY A 73 -1.01 23.41 22.29
N GLY A 74 -2.07 23.37 21.46
CA GLY A 74 -2.17 24.31 20.33
C GLY A 74 -3.24 24.08 19.26
N ASP A 75 -4.39 23.44 19.55
CA ASP A 75 -5.50 23.36 18.58
C ASP A 75 -6.53 24.48 18.83
N PRO A 76 -6.71 25.46 17.91
CA PRO A 76 -7.68 26.55 18.07
C PRO A 76 -9.12 26.17 17.73
N ARG A 77 -9.45 24.89 17.45
CA ARG A 77 -10.80 24.44 17.07
C ARG A 77 -11.65 23.86 18.21
N LEU A 78 -11.27 24.08 19.46
CA LEU A 78 -12.04 23.71 20.66
C LEU A 78 -12.76 24.92 21.29
N ILE A 79 -13.30 25.82 20.47
CA ILE A 79 -14.14 26.95 20.90
C ILE A 79 -15.56 26.76 20.38
#